data_AF-A0A0R3SQS8-F1
#
_entry.id   AF-A0A0R3SQS8-F1
#
_cell.length_a   1.000
_cell.length_b   1.000
_cell.length_c   1.000
_cell.angle_alpha   90.00
_cell.angle_beta   90.00
_cell.angle_gamma   90.00
#
_symmetry.space_group_name_H-M   'P 1'
#
loop_
_entity.id
_entity.type
_entity.pdbx_description
1 polymer ?
#
loop_
_entity_poly.entity_id
_entity_poly.type
_entity_poly.pdbx_seq_one_letter_code
_entity_poly.pdbx_strand_id
1 'polypeptide(L)'
;MNVYHTYKDGPVGYGDPEDRTIADTERGTLFSKFVQEKLMFDLCAREWRHWRACIRAHKDSWVPSRKCKAEFALINQCQNTLVQDPEKMKELEDEYLDRRAQFRRTGVGVRFLTKEMLKEAQINDSYGVK
;
A
#
# COMPACT_ATOMS: atom_id res chain seq x y z
N MET A 1 -2.70 -26.78 -23.64
CA MET A 1 -1.82 -25.83 -24.34
C MET A 1 -1.47 -24.73 -23.36
N ASN A 2 -0.22 -24.64 -22.92
CA ASN A 2 0.21 -23.50 -22.10
C ASN A 2 0.41 -22.32 -23.04
N VAL A 3 -0.64 -21.49 -23.17
CA VAL A 3 -0.55 -20.21 -23.84
C VAL A 3 0.26 -19.31 -22.91
N TYR A 4 1.53 -19.08 -23.25
CA TYR A 4 2.28 -18.01 -22.61
C TYR A 4 1.64 -16.70 -23.07
N HIS A 5 0.72 -16.15 -22.25
CA HIS A 5 0.11 -14.85 -22.51
C HIS A 5 1.21 -13.81 -22.66
N THR A 6 1.28 -13.18 -23.82
CA THR A 6 2.32 -12.20 -24.08
C THR A 6 1.90 -10.87 -23.49
N TYR A 7 2.85 -10.14 -22.89
CA TYR A 7 2.61 -8.82 -22.30
C TYR A 7 2.14 -7.74 -23.30
N LYS A 8 1.98 -8.10 -24.59
CA LYS A 8 1.52 -7.23 -25.68
C LYS A 8 0.05 -7.43 -26.04
N ASP A 9 -0.66 -8.33 -25.37
CA ASP A 9 -2.09 -8.54 -25.58
C ASP A 9 -2.94 -7.43 -24.91
N GLY A 10 -4.24 -7.39 -25.20
CA GLY A 10 -5.18 -6.45 -24.60
C GLY A 10 -5.35 -5.11 -25.34
N PRO A 11 -6.35 -4.29 -24.95
CA PRO A 11 -6.80 -3.12 -25.71
C PRO A 11 -5.78 -1.97 -25.80
N VAL A 12 -4.82 -1.91 -24.86
CA VAL A 12 -3.75 -0.92 -24.84
C VAL A 12 -2.35 -1.54 -24.83
N GLY A 13 -2.24 -2.86 -25.08
CA GLY A 13 -0.95 -3.56 -25.18
C GLY A 13 -0.18 -3.74 -23.88
N TYR A 14 -0.88 -3.78 -22.73
CA TYR A 14 -0.31 -4.03 -21.39
C TYR A 14 -0.70 -5.40 -20.79
N GLY A 15 -1.19 -6.31 -21.63
CA GLY A 15 -1.68 -7.63 -21.24
C GLY A 15 -3.21 -7.70 -21.13
N ASP A 16 -3.72 -8.91 -20.93
CA ASP A 16 -5.15 -9.20 -20.82
C ASP A 16 -5.75 -8.61 -19.52
N PRO A 17 -6.80 -7.75 -19.60
CA PRO A 17 -7.51 -7.26 -18.41
C PRO A 17 -8.19 -8.32 -17.56
N GLU A 18 -8.60 -9.46 -18.15
CA GLU A 18 -9.35 -10.51 -17.45
C GLU A 18 -8.44 -11.56 -16.80
N ASP A 19 -7.12 -11.47 -17.04
CA ASP A 19 -6.14 -12.32 -16.39
C ASP A 19 -6.10 -12.03 -14.88
N ARG A 20 -6.39 -13.06 -14.09
CA ARG A 20 -6.44 -13.04 -12.61
C ARG A 20 -5.19 -13.64 -11.97
N THR A 21 -4.16 -13.95 -12.76
CA THR A 21 -2.89 -14.50 -12.26
C THR A 21 -1.93 -13.37 -11.88
N ILE A 22 -1.12 -13.59 -10.85
CA ILE A 22 -0.09 -12.64 -10.42
C ILE A 22 1.28 -13.33 -10.46
N ALA A 23 2.22 -12.74 -11.20
CA ALA A 23 3.59 -13.26 -11.28
C ALA A 23 4.35 -12.96 -9.98
N ASP A 24 5.35 -13.78 -9.63
CA ASP A 24 6.15 -13.57 -8.42
C ASP A 24 6.85 -12.21 -8.38
N THR A 25 7.34 -11.74 -9.53
CA THR A 25 7.93 -10.40 -9.66
C THR A 25 6.92 -9.30 -9.38
N GLU A 26 5.69 -9.45 -9.88
CA GLU A 26 4.60 -8.49 -9.66
C GLU A 26 4.16 -8.50 -8.19
N ARG A 27 4.03 -9.70 -7.61
CA ARG A 27 3.74 -9.91 -6.20
C ARG A 27 4.78 -9.21 -5.31
N GLY A 28 6.06 -9.38 -5.62
CA GLY A 28 7.17 -8.78 -4.87
C GLY A 28 7.36 -7.28 -5.06
N THR A 29 6.81 -6.68 -6.13
CA THR A 29 7.06 -5.27 -6.47
C THR A 29 5.81 -4.39 -6.41
N LEU A 30 4.85 -4.58 -7.32
CA LEU A 30 3.67 -3.74 -7.46
C LEU A 30 2.64 -4.04 -6.37
N PHE A 31 2.37 -5.33 -6.14
CA PHE A 31 1.42 -5.73 -5.10
C PHE A 31 1.95 -5.37 -3.71
N SER A 32 3.23 -5.63 -3.40
CA SER A 32 3.86 -5.17 -2.16
C SER A 32 3.68 -3.66 -1.92
N LYS A 33 3.82 -2.83 -2.98
CA LYS A 33 3.61 -1.37 -2.87
C LYS A 33 2.15 -1.01 -2.67
N PHE A 34 1.23 -1.70 -3.33
CA PHE A 34 -0.21 -1.54 -3.13
C PHE A 34 -0.60 -1.86 -1.68
N VAL A 35 -0.14 -3.00 -1.15
CA VAL A 35 -0.38 -3.39 0.24
C VAL A 35 0.23 -2.37 1.21
N GLN A 36 1.45 -1.89 0.95
CA GLN A 36 2.07 -0.86 1.77
C GLN A 36 1.24 0.43 1.80
N GLU A 37 0.74 0.90 0.65
CA GLU A 37 -0.15 2.06 0.55
C GLU A 37 -1.42 1.88 1.39
N LYS A 38 -2.07 0.71 1.28
CA LYS A 38 -3.26 0.37 2.06
C LYS A 38 -2.98 0.33 3.57
N LEU A 39 -1.88 -0.28 3.98
CA LEU A 39 -1.48 -0.32 5.39
C LEU A 39 -1.18 1.09 5.94
N MET A 40 -0.54 1.96 5.15
CA MET A 40 -0.13 3.29 5.60
C MET A 40 -1.28 4.29 5.70
N PHE A 41 -2.20 4.28 4.73
CA PHE A 41 -3.19 5.35 4.59
C PHE A 41 -4.63 4.92 4.90
N ASP A 42 -4.89 3.62 5.01
CA ASP A 42 -6.23 3.08 5.22
C ASP A 42 -6.26 2.18 6.48
N LEU A 43 -5.72 0.96 6.37
CA LEU A 43 -5.90 -0.10 7.36
C LEU A 43 -5.22 0.16 8.70
N CYS A 44 -3.96 0.62 8.70
CA CYS A 44 -3.21 0.97 9.92
C CYS A 44 -2.96 2.48 10.03
N ALA A 45 -3.82 3.30 9.42
CA ALA A 45 -3.63 4.75 9.33
C ALA A 45 -3.53 5.42 10.71
N ARG A 46 -4.23 4.86 11.72
CA ARG A 46 -4.22 5.36 13.10
C ARG A 46 -2.87 5.14 13.77
N GLU A 47 -2.31 3.94 13.68
CA GLU A 47 -1.02 3.57 14.24
C GLU A 47 0.10 4.39 13.58
N TRP A 48 0.02 4.56 12.25
CA TRP A 48 0.92 5.44 11.51
C TRP A 48 0.80 6.91 11.90
N ARG A 49 -0.41 7.39 12.23
CA ARG A 49 -0.63 8.75 12.75
C ARG A 49 0.05 8.93 14.10
N HIS A 50 -0.12 7.99 15.03
CA HIS A 50 0.49 8.07 16.36
C HIS A 50 2.01 8.07 16.29
N TRP A 51 2.60 7.19 15.47
CA TRP A 51 4.04 7.17 15.25
C TRP A 51 4.55 8.49 14.65
N ARG A 52 3.87 9.02 13.62
CA ARG A 52 4.22 10.32 13.02
C ARG A 52 4.10 11.47 14.02
N ALA A 53 3.09 11.45 14.89
CA ALA A 53 2.96 12.42 15.98
C ALA A 53 4.14 12.35 16.97
N CYS A 54 4.53 11.14 17.39
CA CYS A 54 5.72 10.94 18.23
C CYS A 54 7.01 11.44 17.55
N ILE A 55 7.21 11.12 16.26
CA ILE A 55 8.38 11.59 15.50
C ILE A 55 8.43 13.12 15.47
N ARG A 56 7.28 13.79 15.27
CA ARG A 56 7.20 15.25 15.30
C ARG A 56 7.50 15.82 16.69
N ALA A 57 7.02 15.17 17.75
CA ALA A 57 7.28 15.59 19.13
C ALA A 57 8.76 15.49 19.53
N HIS A 58 9.52 14.59 18.88
CA HIS A 58 10.95 14.39 19.12
C HIS A 58 11.85 14.87 17.98
N LYS A 59 11.38 15.83 17.16
CA LYS A 59 12.10 16.36 16.00
C LYS A 59 13.49 16.97 16.31
N ASP A 60 13.72 17.33 17.57
CA ASP A 60 14.97 17.87 18.12
C ASP A 60 16.00 16.78 18.44
N SER A 61 15.58 15.51 18.50
CA SER A 61 16.48 14.39 18.74
C SER A 61 17.26 14.02 17.47
N TRP A 62 18.54 13.63 17.64
CA TRP A 62 19.36 13.10 16.54
C TRP A 62 18.70 11.87 15.85
N VAL A 63 17.96 11.05 16.60
CA VAL A 63 17.23 9.89 16.05
C VAL A 63 15.84 9.79 16.69
N PRO A 64 14.83 10.54 16.20
CA PRO A 64 13.49 10.57 16.79
C PRO A 64 12.84 9.18 16.84
N SER A 65 13.09 8.34 15.84
CA SER A 65 12.56 6.97 15.76
C SER A 65 12.99 6.06 16.90
N ARG A 66 14.15 6.30 17.54
CA ARG A 66 14.58 5.53 18.71
C ARG A 66 13.74 5.81 19.94
N LYS A 67 13.15 7.01 20.05
CA LYS A 67 12.24 7.38 21.13
C LYS A 67 10.82 6.86 20.88
N CYS A 68 10.43 6.71 19.61
CA CYS A 68 9.10 6.27 19.18
C CYS A 68 8.97 4.77 18.90
N LYS A 69 9.72 3.92 19.62
CA LYS A 69 9.71 2.47 19.40
C LYS A 69 8.39 1.83 19.81
N ALA A 70 7.74 2.36 20.83
CA ALA A 70 6.46 1.83 21.32
C ALA A 70 5.35 2.03 20.28
N GLU A 71 5.26 3.21 19.69
CA GLU A 71 4.32 3.54 18.62
C GLU A 71 4.61 2.72 17.36
N PHE A 72 5.90 2.48 17.05
CA PHE A 72 6.28 1.62 15.93
C PHE A 72 5.91 0.15 16.17
N ALA A 73 5.96 -0.33 17.41
CA ALA A 73 5.51 -1.67 17.74
C ALA A 73 4.01 -1.87 17.46
N LEU A 74 3.18 -0.83 17.67
CA LEU A 74 1.76 -0.86 17.32
C LEU A 74 1.53 -0.96 15.81
N ILE A 75 2.35 -0.26 15.01
CA ILE A 75 2.33 -0.40 13.55
C ILE A 75 2.64 -1.85 13.16
N ASN A 76 3.74 -2.41 13.67
CA ASN A 76 4.13 -3.78 13.38
C ASN A 76 3.05 -4.78 13.79
N GLN A 77 2.42 -4.58 14.95
CA GLN A 77 1.31 -5.42 15.40
C GLN A 77 0.15 -5.37 14.40
N CYS A 78 -0.30 -4.17 14.02
CA CYS A 78 -1.39 -3.99 13.05
C CYS A 78 -1.06 -4.66 11.69
N GLN A 79 0.13 -4.39 11.15
CA GLN A 79 0.56 -4.96 9.87
C GLN A 79 0.66 -6.48 9.92
N ASN A 80 1.23 -7.04 10.99
CA ASN A 80 1.39 -8.48 11.13
C ASN A 80 0.04 -9.18 11.21
N THR A 81 -0.94 -8.63 11.94
CA THR A 81 -2.29 -9.22 12.01
C THR A 81 -2.94 -9.28 10.63
N LEU A 82 -2.79 -8.25 9.81
CA LEU A 82 -3.40 -8.21 8.47
C LEU A 82 -2.67 -9.10 7.46
N VAL A 83 -1.34 -9.17 7.52
CA VAL A 83 -0.54 -9.99 6.59
C VAL A 83 -0.67 -11.49 6.92
N GLN A 84 -0.93 -11.83 8.19
CA GLN A 84 -1.17 -13.21 8.61
C GLN A 84 -2.60 -13.69 8.34
N ASP A 85 -3.53 -12.77 8.04
CA ASP A 85 -4.91 -13.08 7.72
C ASP A 85 -5.04 -13.41 6.20
N PRO A 86 -5.28 -14.68 5.84
CA PRO A 86 -5.39 -15.08 4.44
C PRO A 86 -6.61 -14.48 3.74
N GLU A 87 -7.69 -14.19 4.47
CA GLU A 87 -8.90 -13.57 3.89
C GLU A 87 -8.61 -12.12 3.51
N LYS A 88 -7.92 -11.39 4.39
CA LYS A 88 -7.51 -10.00 4.12
C LYS A 88 -6.50 -9.91 2.98
N MET A 89 -5.54 -10.83 2.93
CA MET A 89 -4.58 -10.87 1.84
C MET A 89 -5.25 -11.18 0.49
N LYS A 90 -6.28 -12.03 0.48
CA LYS A 90 -7.08 -12.31 -0.71
C LYS A 90 -7.91 -11.09 -1.14
N GLU A 91 -8.54 -10.40 -0.20
CA GLU A 91 -9.28 -9.16 -0.47
C GLU A 91 -8.39 -8.09 -1.12
N LEU A 92 -7.18 -7.90 -0.59
CA LEU A 92 -6.19 -6.98 -1.17
C LEU A 92 -5.70 -7.44 -2.55
N GLU A 93 -5.52 -8.75 -2.75
CA GLU A 93 -5.15 -9.30 -4.05
C GLU A 93 -6.25 -9.06 -5.09
N ASP A 94 -7.52 -9.30 -4.74
CA ASP A 94 -8.66 -9.03 -5.61
C ASP A 94 -8.75 -7.53 -5.97
N GLU A 95 -8.62 -6.62 -4.99
CA GLU A 95 -8.64 -5.18 -5.23
C GLU A 95 -7.47 -4.72 -6.13
N TYR A 96 -6.28 -5.28 -5.91
CA TYR A 96 -5.11 -5.01 -6.75
C TYR A 96 -5.34 -5.48 -8.20
N LEU A 97 -5.90 -6.67 -8.39
CA LEU A 97 -6.21 -7.22 -9.70
C LEU A 97 -7.24 -6.36 -10.43
N ASP A 98 -8.24 -5.81 -9.72
CA ASP A 98 -9.21 -4.87 -10.30
C ASP A 98 -8.55 -3.57 -10.76
N ARG A 99 -7.67 -2.99 -9.93
CA ARG A 99 -6.88 -1.80 -10.30
C ARG A 99 -6.00 -2.07 -11.52
N ARG A 100 -5.40 -3.26 -11.59
CA ARG A 100 -4.59 -3.71 -12.73
C ARG A 100 -5.44 -3.91 -13.99
N ALA A 101 -6.62 -4.51 -13.87
CA ALA A 101 -7.54 -4.69 -14.98
C ALA A 101 -7.96 -3.34 -15.56
N GLN A 102 -8.24 -2.35 -14.72
CA GLN A 102 -8.52 -0.99 -15.17
C GLN A 102 -7.33 -0.35 -15.91
N PHE A 103 -6.11 -0.53 -15.40
CA PHE A 103 -4.90 -0.08 -16.10
C PHE A 103 -4.74 -0.77 -17.47
N ARG A 104 -4.95 -2.09 -17.54
CA ARG A 104 -4.88 -2.87 -18.79
C ARG A 104 -6.02 -2.56 -19.77
N ARG A 105 -7.16 -2.01 -19.30
CA ARG A 105 -8.26 -1.53 -20.17
C ARG A 105 -8.02 -0.12 -20.70
N THR A 106 -7.50 0.77 -19.87
CA THR A 106 -7.49 2.23 -20.14
C THR A 106 -6.11 2.78 -20.46
N GLY A 107 -5.04 2.11 -20.05
CA GLY A 107 -3.66 2.61 -20.08
C GLY A 107 -3.37 3.67 -19.01
N VAL A 108 -4.34 4.03 -18.17
CA VAL A 108 -4.18 5.10 -17.16
C VAL A 108 -3.69 4.49 -15.84
N GLY A 109 -2.41 4.68 -15.55
CA GLY A 109 -1.77 4.18 -14.34
C GLY A 109 -2.08 5.05 -13.12
N VAL A 110 -2.56 4.44 -12.05
CA VAL A 110 -2.68 5.12 -10.75
C VAL A 110 -1.34 4.99 -10.02
N ARG A 111 -0.72 6.12 -9.69
CA ARG A 111 0.54 6.15 -8.95
C ARG A 111 0.34 5.70 -7.50
N PHE A 112 1.31 4.96 -6.98
CA PHE A 112 1.36 4.63 -5.57
C PHE A 112 2.00 5.78 -4.77
N LEU A 113 1.56 5.99 -3.53
CA LEU A 113 2.12 6.92 -2.55
C LEU A 113 2.27 8.34 -3.12
N THR A 114 1.16 8.93 -3.59
CA THR A 114 1.21 10.27 -4.21
C THR A 114 1.58 11.36 -3.21
N LYS A 115 2.07 12.50 -3.69
CA LYS A 115 2.41 13.65 -2.83
C LYS A 115 1.16 14.17 -2.12
N GLU A 116 0.02 14.06 -2.79
CA GLU A 116 -1.30 14.45 -2.30
C GLU A 116 -1.70 13.58 -1.11
N MET A 117 -1.57 12.25 -1.23
CA MET A 117 -1.84 11.31 -0.12
C MET A 117 -0.92 11.59 1.08
N LEU A 118 0.36 11.83 0.84
CA LEU A 118 1.30 12.18 1.90
C LEU A 118 0.93 13.50 2.60
N LYS A 119 0.51 14.50 1.84
CA LYS A 119 0.08 15.81 2.36
C LYS A 119 -1.22 15.67 3.16
N GLU A 120 -2.20 14.94 2.64
CA GLU A 120 -3.46 14.68 3.34
C GLU A 120 -3.23 13.92 4.64
N ALA A 121 -2.37 12.89 4.62
CA ALA A 121 -1.98 12.20 5.83
C ALA A 121 -1.31 13.12 6.85
N GLN A 122 -0.48 14.09 6.41
CA GLN A 122 0.11 15.08 7.32
C GLN A 122 -0.93 16.03 7.90
N ILE A 123 -1.91 16.46 7.11
CA ILE A 123 -3.01 17.32 7.54
C ILE A 123 -3.86 16.58 8.59
N ASN A 124 -4.24 15.34 8.32
CA ASN A 124 -5.04 14.53 9.25
C ASN A 124 -4.32 14.29 10.59
N ASP A 125 -2.99 14.25 10.61
CA ASP A 125 -2.24 14.18 11.86
C ASP A 125 -2.35 15.47 12.69
N SER A 126 -2.46 16.64 12.05
CA SER A 126 -2.58 17.92 12.76
C SER A 126 -3.96 18.18 13.36
N TYR A 127 -5.02 17.58 12.80
CA TYR A 127 -6.38 17.71 13.32
C TYR A 127 -6.75 16.67 14.40
N GLY A 128 -5.96 15.60 14.54
CA GLY A 128 -6.13 14.58 15.58
C GLY A 128 -5.50 14.91 16.94
N VAL A 129 -4.96 16.12 17.11
CA VAL A 129 -4.43 16.63 18.39
C VAL A 129 -5.45 17.63 18.96
N LYS A 130 -6.53 17.12 19.53
CA LYS A 130 -7.38 17.83 20.48
C LYS A 130 -7.71 16.89 21.62
#